data_AF-A0A8I0D4V8-F1
#
_entry.id   AF-A0A8I0D4V8-F1
#
_cell.length_a   1.000
_cell.length_b   1.000
_cell.length_c   1.000
_cell.angle_alpha   90.00
_cell.angle_beta   90.00
_cell.angle_gamma   90.00
#
_symmetry.space_group_name_H-M   'P 1'
#
loop_
_entity.id
_entity.type
_entity.pdbx_description
1 polymer ?
#
loop_
_entity_poly.entity_id
_entity_poly.type
_entity_poly.pdbx_seq_one_letter_code
_entity_poly.pdbx_strand_id
1 'polypeptide(L)'
;MAIELLPETPSQTAGPYVHIGLALEAAGNPTRDQEIWNRLAKPDVPGEHILLIGQVYDGNGHLVRDSFLEVWQADANGRYQDEFNHENAFNSFGRTATTFDAGEWTLHTVKPGVVNNAAGVPMAPHINISLFARGINIHLHTRLYFDDEGEANARCPVLNLIEQPQRRETLIARRCEVDGKTAYRFDIRIQGEGETVFFDF
;
A
#
# COMPACT_ATOMS: atom_id res chain seq x y z
N MET A 1 -24.72 -33.16 -7.17
CA MET A 1 -23.35 -33.04 -6.62
C MET A 1 -22.98 -31.58 -6.68
N ALA A 2 -22.47 -31.01 -5.60
CA ALA A 2 -21.85 -29.68 -5.66
C ALA A 2 -20.61 -29.77 -6.55
N ILE A 3 -20.36 -28.74 -7.36
CA ILE A 3 -19.13 -28.65 -8.15
C ILE A 3 -18.04 -28.18 -7.19
N GLU A 4 -17.03 -29.01 -7.00
CA GLU A 4 -15.81 -28.64 -6.27
C GLU A 4 -14.69 -28.44 -7.29
N LEU A 5 -14.11 -27.24 -7.29
CA LEU A 5 -12.89 -26.94 -8.04
C LEU A 5 -11.67 -27.43 -7.23
N LEU A 6 -10.48 -27.34 -7.83
CA LEU A 6 -9.25 -27.56 -7.07
C LEU A 6 -9.14 -26.52 -5.95
N PRO A 7 -8.85 -26.92 -4.70
CA PRO A 7 -8.61 -25.98 -3.62
C PRO A 7 -7.41 -25.08 -3.91
N GLU A 8 -7.50 -23.80 -3.54
CA GLU A 8 -6.34 -22.91 -3.54
C GLU A 8 -5.28 -23.39 -2.54
N THR A 9 -4.00 -23.22 -2.88
CA THR A 9 -2.90 -23.52 -1.96
C THR A 9 -3.02 -22.63 -0.72
N PRO A 10 -3.07 -23.20 0.51
CA PRO A 10 -3.29 -22.41 1.71
C PRO A 10 -2.13 -21.45 1.98
N SER A 11 -2.46 -20.19 2.25
CA SER A 11 -1.48 -19.17 2.63
C SER A 11 -0.75 -19.52 3.94
N GLN A 12 0.44 -18.93 4.13
CA GLN A 12 1.22 -18.99 5.35
C GLN A 12 1.85 -17.62 5.63
N THR A 13 2.20 -17.38 6.89
CA THR A 13 2.93 -16.17 7.27
C THR A 13 4.27 -16.05 6.54
N ALA A 14 4.62 -14.84 6.14
CA ALA A 14 5.91 -14.54 5.52
C ALA A 14 7.09 -14.73 6.51
N GLY A 15 6.80 -14.74 7.81
CA GLY A 15 7.79 -14.91 8.86
C GLY A 15 8.66 -13.67 9.10
N PRO A 16 9.54 -13.71 10.13
CA PRO A 16 10.35 -12.55 10.52
C PRO A 16 11.51 -12.23 9.56
N TYR A 17 11.80 -13.13 8.62
CA TYR A 17 12.96 -13.02 7.71
C TYR A 17 12.53 -12.82 6.25
N VAL A 18 11.29 -12.39 6.01
CA VAL A 18 10.74 -12.12 4.67
C VAL A 18 11.68 -11.23 3.83
N HIS A 19 12.39 -10.31 4.49
CA HIS A 19 13.30 -9.38 3.83
C HIS A 19 14.48 -10.06 3.12
N ILE A 20 14.92 -11.24 3.55
CA ILE A 20 16.01 -11.97 2.89
C ILE A 20 15.63 -12.32 1.44
N GLY A 21 14.36 -12.63 1.19
CA GLY A 21 13.86 -12.97 -0.15
C GLY A 21 13.29 -11.79 -0.93
N LEU A 22 12.68 -10.82 -0.24
CA LEU A 22 11.83 -9.79 -0.86
C LEU A 22 12.28 -8.34 -0.62
N ALA A 23 13.28 -8.10 0.24
CA ALA A 23 13.75 -6.78 0.62
C ALA A 23 15.24 -6.82 1.04
N LEU A 24 16.11 -7.24 0.12
CA LEU A 24 17.50 -7.65 0.44
C LEU A 24 18.31 -6.56 1.15
N GLU A 25 18.13 -5.30 0.74
CA GLU A 25 18.78 -4.14 1.38
C GLU A 25 18.32 -3.97 2.85
N ALA A 26 17.03 -4.13 3.14
CA ALA A 26 16.50 -4.08 4.51
C ALA A 26 16.99 -5.26 5.38
N ALA A 27 17.33 -6.40 4.74
CA ALA A 27 17.95 -7.53 5.42
C ALA A 27 19.46 -7.34 5.66
N GLY A 28 20.09 -6.27 5.14
CA GLY A 28 21.53 -6.06 5.20
C GLY A 28 22.33 -6.99 4.27
N ASN A 29 21.69 -7.59 3.27
CA ASN A 29 22.33 -8.48 2.30
C ASN A 29 22.71 -7.73 1.00
N PRO A 30 23.70 -8.21 0.24
CA PRO A 30 23.97 -7.72 -1.11
C PRO A 30 22.74 -7.87 -2.01
N THR A 31 22.42 -6.83 -2.78
CA THR A 31 21.34 -6.84 -3.77
C THR A 31 21.79 -7.51 -5.07
N ARG A 32 20.84 -7.97 -5.88
CA ARG A 32 21.08 -8.33 -7.29
C ARG A 32 21.12 -7.08 -8.16
N ASP A 33 21.42 -7.25 -9.45
CA ASP A 33 21.47 -6.17 -10.44
C ASP A 33 20.14 -5.41 -10.54
N GLN A 34 19.03 -6.12 -10.38
CA GLN A 34 17.68 -5.60 -10.47
C GLN A 34 16.85 -6.07 -9.28
N GLU A 35 16.35 -5.10 -8.50
CA GLU A 35 15.48 -5.33 -7.34
C GLU A 35 14.17 -4.57 -7.52
N ILE A 36 13.06 -5.19 -7.10
CA ILE A 36 11.77 -4.49 -7.02
C ILE A 36 11.71 -3.79 -5.66
N TRP A 37 11.56 -2.47 -5.66
CA TRP A 37 11.63 -1.68 -4.44
C TRP A 37 10.68 -0.48 -4.43
N ASN A 38 10.99 0.54 -3.63
CA ASN A 38 10.06 1.56 -3.18
C ASN A 38 10.01 2.82 -4.06
N ARG A 39 10.63 2.80 -5.24
CA ARG A 39 10.60 3.91 -6.21
C ARG A 39 9.80 3.49 -7.44
N LEU A 40 8.52 3.87 -7.45
CA LEU A 40 7.61 3.59 -8.55
C LEU A 40 7.80 4.59 -9.70
N ALA A 41 8.15 5.84 -9.40
CA ALA A 41 8.26 6.93 -10.35
C ALA A 41 9.71 7.42 -10.52
N LYS A 42 10.15 7.57 -11.77
CA LYS A 42 11.37 8.31 -12.14
C LYS A 42 11.07 9.81 -12.17
N PRO A 43 12.07 10.70 -11.97
CA PRO A 43 11.85 12.15 -11.86
C PRO A 43 11.16 12.81 -13.05
N ASP A 44 11.25 12.21 -14.24
CA ASP A 44 10.71 12.70 -15.50
C ASP A 44 9.26 12.28 -15.77
N VAL A 45 8.68 11.41 -14.94
CA VAL A 45 7.30 10.97 -15.17
C VAL A 45 6.29 12.08 -14.86
N PRO A 46 5.26 12.28 -15.70
CA PRO A 46 4.18 13.22 -15.43
C PRO A 46 3.38 12.85 -14.17
N GLY A 47 2.90 13.88 -13.45
CA GLY A 47 2.07 13.73 -12.25
C GLY A 47 2.60 14.54 -11.07
N GLU A 48 1.80 14.63 -10.00
CA GLU A 48 2.27 15.18 -8.74
C GLU A 48 3.14 14.13 -8.04
N HIS A 49 4.45 14.39 -7.95
CA HIS A 49 5.39 13.55 -7.21
C HIS A 49 5.14 13.68 -5.71
N ILE A 50 4.96 12.55 -5.04
CA ILE A 50 4.63 12.48 -3.62
C ILE A 50 5.53 11.46 -2.91
N LEU A 51 5.79 11.73 -1.64
CA LEU A 51 6.35 10.77 -0.71
C LEU A 51 5.22 10.16 0.12
N LEU A 52 5.18 8.84 0.25
CA LEU A 52 4.34 8.17 1.23
C LEU A 52 5.21 7.63 2.35
N ILE A 53 4.76 7.82 3.58
CA ILE A 53 5.41 7.30 4.77
C ILE A 53 4.39 6.72 5.74
N GLY A 54 4.82 5.81 6.61
CA GLY A 54 3.95 5.30 7.65
C GLY A 54 4.61 4.30 8.57
N GLN A 55 3.96 4.06 9.69
CA GLN A 55 4.31 3.02 10.65
C GLN A 55 3.20 1.97 10.73
N VAL A 56 3.56 0.76 11.18
CA VAL A 56 2.61 -0.33 11.40
C VAL A 56 2.57 -0.64 12.89
N TYR A 57 1.37 -0.78 13.46
CA TYR A 57 1.15 -0.99 14.88
C TYR A 57 0.39 -2.29 15.16
N ASP A 58 0.80 -3.03 16.19
CA ASP A 58 0.09 -4.19 16.72
C ASP A 58 -1.08 -3.79 17.64
N GLY A 59 -1.82 -4.77 18.17
CA GLY A 59 -2.96 -4.53 19.06
C GLY A 59 -2.63 -3.92 20.42
N ASN A 60 -1.35 -3.88 20.80
CA ASN A 60 -0.87 -3.21 22.01
C ASN A 60 -0.34 -1.79 21.72
N GLY A 61 -0.38 -1.35 20.46
CA GLY A 61 0.19 -0.08 20.03
C GLY A 61 1.71 -0.11 19.88
N HIS A 62 2.35 -1.28 19.87
CA HIS A 62 3.79 -1.40 19.59
C HIS A 62 4.06 -1.40 18.09
N LEU A 63 5.22 -0.88 17.70
CA LEU A 63 5.67 -0.88 16.31
C LEU A 63 5.95 -2.31 15.82
N VAL A 64 5.35 -2.67 14.69
CA VAL A 64 5.67 -3.88 13.91
C VAL A 64 6.86 -3.57 13.01
N ARG A 65 8.05 -3.94 13.47
CA ARG A 65 9.35 -3.59 12.84
C ARG A 65 9.80 -4.57 11.76
N ASP A 66 9.05 -5.65 11.53
CA ASP A 66 9.34 -6.71 10.55
C ASP A 66 8.28 -6.78 9.44
N SER A 67 7.55 -5.68 9.20
CA SER A 67 6.53 -5.64 8.16
C SER A 67 7.13 -5.49 6.76
N PHE A 68 6.41 -6.04 5.79
CA PHE A 68 6.68 -5.97 4.35
C PHE A 68 5.37 -5.60 3.64
N LEU A 69 5.45 -4.62 2.75
CA LEU A 69 4.29 -4.06 2.07
C LEU A 69 4.50 -4.14 0.56
N GLU A 70 3.50 -4.64 -0.13
CA GLU A 70 3.38 -4.51 -1.59
C GLU A 70 2.31 -3.48 -1.91
N VAL A 71 2.58 -2.65 -2.92
CA VAL A 71 1.67 -1.60 -3.36
C VAL A 71 1.33 -1.75 -4.84
N TRP A 72 0.09 -1.40 -5.18
CA TRP A 72 -0.40 -1.43 -6.55
C TRP A 72 -1.32 -0.22 -6.80
N GLN A 73 -0.93 0.66 -7.72
CA GLN A 73 -1.67 1.89 -8.03
C GLN A 73 -1.72 2.22 -9.52
N ALA A 74 -2.71 3.02 -9.93
CA ALA A 74 -2.69 3.64 -11.24
C ALA A 74 -1.60 4.74 -11.35
N ASP A 75 -1.20 5.05 -12.58
CA ASP A 75 -0.44 6.25 -12.91
C ASP A 75 -1.29 7.53 -12.74
N ALA A 76 -0.69 8.70 -12.94
CA ALA A 76 -1.36 9.98 -12.83
C ALA A 76 -2.55 10.17 -13.80
N ASN A 77 -2.63 9.36 -14.86
CA ASN A 77 -3.72 9.37 -15.84
C ASN A 77 -4.80 8.32 -15.55
N GLY A 78 -4.74 7.61 -14.41
CA GLY A 78 -5.70 6.56 -14.07
C GLY A 78 -5.49 5.28 -14.88
N ARG A 79 -4.25 4.93 -15.25
CA ARG A 79 -3.93 3.67 -15.95
C ARG A 79 -2.99 2.81 -15.14
N TYR A 80 -3.28 1.52 -15.04
CA TYR A 80 -2.38 0.55 -14.44
C TYR A 80 -1.33 0.12 -15.48
N GLN A 81 -0.06 0.21 -15.10
CA GLN A 81 1.11 -0.20 -15.89
C GLN A 81 1.59 -1.56 -15.37
N ASP A 82 1.06 -2.65 -15.93
CA ASP A 82 1.25 -4.04 -15.48
C ASP A 82 2.51 -4.73 -16.04
N GLU A 83 3.02 -4.25 -17.17
CA GLU A 83 4.32 -4.66 -17.68
C GLU A 83 5.46 -4.02 -16.86
N PHE A 84 5.82 -4.67 -15.75
CA PHE A 84 6.90 -4.20 -14.88
C PHE A 84 8.25 -4.24 -15.59
N ASN A 85 8.95 -3.11 -15.61
CA ASN A 85 10.31 -3.00 -16.13
C ASN A 85 11.05 -1.85 -15.43
N HIS A 86 12.30 -2.08 -14.98
CA HIS A 86 13.15 -1.04 -14.37
C HIS A 86 13.46 0.14 -15.32
N GLU A 87 13.34 -0.07 -16.61
CA GLU A 87 13.51 0.96 -17.63
C GLU A 87 12.29 1.90 -17.72
N ASN A 88 11.11 1.47 -17.29
CA ASN A 88 9.90 2.29 -17.30
C ASN A 88 10.08 3.59 -16.49
N ALA A 89 9.46 4.67 -16.97
CA ALA A 89 9.37 5.93 -16.21
C ALA A 89 8.49 5.78 -14.96
N PHE A 90 7.49 4.90 -15.02
CA PHE A 90 6.65 4.54 -13.90
C PHE A 90 6.27 3.07 -13.92
N ASN A 91 6.29 2.43 -12.76
CA ASN A 91 5.72 1.11 -12.52
C ASN A 91 4.56 1.24 -11.53
N SER A 92 3.43 0.61 -11.84
CA SER A 92 2.27 0.60 -10.94
C SER A 92 2.50 -0.25 -9.68
N PHE A 93 3.49 -1.14 -9.72
CA PHE A 93 3.85 -2.06 -8.63
C PHE A 93 5.13 -1.61 -7.94
N GLY A 94 5.16 -1.78 -6.62
CA GLY A 94 6.40 -1.63 -5.85
C GLY A 94 6.32 -2.32 -4.49
N ARG A 95 7.46 -2.30 -3.81
CA ARG A 95 7.66 -2.95 -2.51
C ARG A 95 8.33 -2.01 -1.54
N THR A 96 8.00 -2.13 -0.27
CA THR A 96 8.68 -1.43 0.81
C THR A 96 8.62 -2.26 2.09
N ALA A 97 9.40 -1.86 3.09
CA ALA A 97 9.45 -2.54 4.38
C ALA A 97 9.62 -1.49 5.48
N THR A 98 9.16 -1.82 6.69
CA THR A 98 9.52 -1.05 7.87
C THR A 98 10.97 -1.35 8.26
N THR A 99 11.75 -0.31 8.53
CA THR A 99 13.13 -0.47 9.00
C THR A 99 13.17 -0.87 10.48
N PHE A 100 14.19 -1.66 10.88
CA PHE A 100 14.31 -2.10 12.27
C PHE A 100 14.51 -0.95 13.27
N ASP A 101 15.13 0.15 12.86
CA ASP A 101 15.44 1.28 13.75
C ASP A 101 14.26 2.25 13.93
N ALA A 102 13.70 2.77 12.84
CA ALA A 102 12.62 3.76 12.88
C ALA A 102 11.22 3.14 12.85
N GLY A 103 11.08 1.90 12.36
CA GLY A 103 9.77 1.25 12.17
C GLY A 103 8.90 1.94 11.11
N GLU A 104 9.50 2.79 10.28
CA GLU A 104 8.80 3.54 9.23
C GLU A 104 9.14 2.95 7.86
N TRP A 105 8.12 2.85 7.00
CA TRP A 105 8.26 2.51 5.58
C TRP A 105 8.12 3.78 4.73
N THR A 106 8.75 3.79 3.56
CA THR A 106 8.69 4.92 2.62
C THR A 106 8.42 4.44 1.20
N LEU A 107 7.72 5.25 0.40
CA LEU A 107 7.47 5.01 -1.01
C LEU A 107 7.55 6.31 -1.82
N HIS A 108 8.27 6.29 -2.94
CA HIS A 108 8.36 7.40 -3.89
C HIS A 108 7.51 7.10 -5.12
N THR A 109 6.48 7.89 -5.35
CA THR A 109 5.51 7.66 -6.42
C THR A 109 4.90 8.98 -6.89
N VAL A 110 3.94 8.90 -7.81
CA VAL A 110 3.04 10.01 -8.16
C VAL A 110 1.64 9.76 -7.61
N LYS A 111 0.89 10.83 -7.32
CA LYS A 111 -0.51 10.71 -6.92
C LYS A 111 -1.31 10.02 -8.04
N PRO A 112 -2.04 8.92 -7.76
CA PRO A 112 -2.73 8.15 -8.79
C PRO A 112 -3.93 8.94 -9.34
N GLY A 113 -4.21 8.76 -10.63
CA GLY A 113 -5.44 9.24 -11.24
C GLY A 113 -6.65 8.41 -10.83
N VAL A 114 -7.84 8.93 -11.14
CA VAL A 114 -9.12 8.25 -10.92
C VAL A 114 -9.26 7.05 -11.86
N VAL A 115 -9.79 5.95 -11.31
CA VAL A 115 -10.16 4.74 -12.08
C VAL A 115 -11.60 4.36 -11.79
N ASN A 116 -12.28 3.75 -12.76
CA ASN A 116 -13.66 3.29 -12.59
C ASN A 116 -13.70 1.88 -12.01
N ASN A 117 -14.72 1.58 -11.22
CA ASN A 117 -15.04 0.20 -10.84
C ASN A 117 -15.68 -0.57 -12.02
N ALA A 118 -16.00 -1.85 -11.82
CA ALA A 118 -16.62 -2.69 -12.84
C ALA A 118 -17.99 -2.19 -13.36
N ALA A 119 -18.70 -1.37 -12.57
CA ALA A 119 -19.97 -0.77 -12.95
C ALA A 119 -19.81 0.60 -13.66
N GLY A 120 -18.56 1.02 -13.94
CA GLY A 120 -18.27 2.30 -14.56
C GLY A 120 -18.35 3.51 -13.61
N VAL A 121 -18.45 3.28 -12.29
CA VAL A 121 -18.51 4.35 -11.29
C VAL A 121 -17.09 4.75 -10.88
N PRO A 122 -16.73 6.05 -10.92
CA PRO A 122 -15.41 6.52 -10.51
C PRO A 122 -15.08 6.20 -9.06
N MET A 123 -13.88 5.67 -8.81
CA MET A 123 -13.30 5.52 -7.48
C MET A 123 -12.37 6.70 -7.19
N ALA A 124 -12.40 7.22 -5.97
CA ALA A 124 -11.44 8.23 -5.52
C ALA A 124 -9.98 7.74 -5.72
N PRO A 125 -9.02 8.65 -5.94
CA PRO A 125 -7.59 8.32 -6.02
C PRO A 125 -7.17 7.43 -4.85
N HIS A 126 -6.59 6.27 -5.14
CA HIS A 126 -6.21 5.30 -4.12
C HIS A 126 -5.00 4.47 -4.52
N ILE A 127 -4.34 3.91 -3.52
CA ILE A 127 -3.27 2.92 -3.65
C ILE A 127 -3.72 1.66 -2.93
N ASN A 128 -3.68 0.52 -3.60
CA ASN A 128 -3.95 -0.78 -3.00
C ASN A 128 -2.69 -1.25 -2.27
N ILE A 129 -2.84 -1.76 -1.05
CA ILE A 129 -1.74 -2.19 -0.20
C ILE A 129 -2.02 -3.61 0.29
N SER A 130 -1.03 -4.48 0.17
CA SER A 130 -1.01 -5.80 0.82
C SER A 130 0.07 -5.80 1.90
N LEU A 131 -0.34 -6.05 3.14
CA LEU A 131 0.54 -6.08 4.32
C LEU A 131 0.88 -7.52 4.73
N PHE A 132 2.18 -7.79 4.85
CA PHE A 132 2.75 -9.05 5.32
C PHE A 132 3.63 -8.77 6.55
N ALA A 133 3.61 -9.68 7.52
CA ALA A 133 4.53 -9.66 8.67
C ALA A 133 4.54 -11.03 9.36
N ARG A 134 5.48 -11.24 10.27
CA ARG A 134 5.39 -12.34 11.24
C ARG A 134 4.09 -12.21 12.03
N GLY A 135 3.34 -13.31 12.14
CA GLY A 135 2.06 -13.35 12.86
C GLY A 135 0.83 -13.01 12.02
N ILE A 136 1.02 -12.55 10.78
CA ILE A 136 -0.03 -12.39 9.78
C ILE A 136 -0.06 -13.67 8.92
N ASN A 137 -1.09 -14.51 9.08
CA ASN A 137 -1.19 -15.82 8.41
C ASN A 137 -1.58 -15.72 6.93
N ILE A 138 -2.45 -14.76 6.62
CA ILE A 138 -2.83 -14.35 5.27
C ILE A 138 -2.69 -12.84 5.25
N HIS A 139 -2.12 -12.30 4.18
CA HIS A 139 -1.83 -10.88 4.06
C HIS A 139 -3.10 -10.04 4.14
N LEU A 140 -2.95 -8.83 4.69
CA LEU A 140 -4.08 -7.94 4.93
C LEU A 140 -4.17 -6.92 3.79
N HIS A 141 -5.29 -6.91 3.07
CA HIS A 141 -5.56 -5.93 2.03
C HIS A 141 -6.12 -4.64 2.62
N THR A 142 -5.56 -3.50 2.27
CA THR A 142 -6.14 -2.19 2.57
C THR A 142 -5.99 -1.24 1.39
N ARG A 143 -6.52 -0.02 1.53
CA ARG A 143 -6.37 1.06 0.56
C ARG A 143 -5.97 2.33 1.27
N LEU A 144 -5.02 3.04 0.67
CA LEU A 144 -4.68 4.41 1.03
C LEU A 144 -5.44 5.37 0.12
N TYR A 145 -6.21 6.27 0.71
CA TYR A 145 -6.84 7.43 0.07
C TYR A 145 -6.18 8.73 0.60
N PHE A 146 -6.48 9.87 -0.01
CA PHE A 146 -5.81 11.15 0.30
C PHE A 146 -6.79 12.13 0.96
N ASP A 147 -6.38 12.82 2.03
CA ASP A 147 -7.24 13.76 2.77
C ASP A 147 -7.64 15.02 2.00
N ASP A 148 -6.86 15.40 0.98
CA ASP A 148 -7.15 16.51 0.07
C ASP A 148 -8.12 16.13 -1.07
N GLU A 149 -8.58 14.88 -1.14
CA GLU A 149 -9.56 14.38 -2.12
C GLU A 149 -10.98 14.26 -1.54
N GLY A 150 -11.36 15.13 -0.59
CA GLY A 150 -12.59 15.00 0.21
C GLY A 150 -13.88 14.79 -0.60
N GLU A 151 -14.07 15.51 -1.72
CA GLU A 151 -15.26 15.36 -2.58
C GLU A 151 -15.28 13.99 -3.29
N ALA A 152 -14.14 13.54 -3.81
CA ALA A 152 -14.03 12.24 -4.46
C ALA A 152 -14.20 11.11 -3.44
N ASN A 153 -13.57 11.22 -2.27
CA ASN A 153 -13.67 10.26 -1.18
C ASN A 153 -15.12 10.04 -0.74
N ALA A 154 -15.88 11.12 -0.56
CA ALA A 154 -17.29 11.05 -0.18
C ALA A 154 -18.17 10.31 -1.20
N ARG A 155 -17.78 10.31 -2.48
CA ARG A 155 -18.51 9.65 -3.58
C ARG A 155 -17.96 8.27 -3.93
N CYS A 156 -16.82 7.87 -3.38
CA CYS A 156 -16.15 6.63 -3.77
C CYS A 156 -17.03 5.41 -3.43
N PRO A 157 -17.38 4.57 -4.43
CA PRO A 157 -18.26 3.42 -4.20
C PRO A 157 -17.66 2.41 -3.23
N VAL A 158 -16.32 2.31 -3.15
CA VAL A 158 -15.64 1.38 -2.22
C VAL A 158 -15.63 1.91 -0.78
N LEU A 159 -15.32 3.19 -0.56
CA LEU A 159 -15.40 3.78 0.79
C LEU A 159 -16.84 3.73 1.33
N ASN A 160 -17.83 3.88 0.44
CA ASN A 160 -19.24 3.82 0.82
C ASN A 160 -19.77 2.41 1.10
N LEU A 161 -19.00 1.34 0.84
CA LEU A 161 -19.31 -0.01 1.34
C LEU A 161 -18.99 -0.15 2.85
N ILE A 162 -18.14 0.71 3.40
CA ILE A 162 -17.82 0.73 4.83
C ILE A 162 -18.97 1.41 5.56
N GLU A 163 -19.74 0.63 6.32
CA GLU A 163 -20.98 1.09 6.97
C GLU A 163 -20.75 2.27 7.92
N GLN A 164 -19.74 2.17 8.79
CA GLN A 164 -19.45 3.18 9.81
C GLN A 164 -18.55 4.30 9.26
N PRO A 165 -18.99 5.58 9.23
CA PRO A 165 -18.19 6.69 8.70
C PRO A 165 -16.82 6.84 9.36
N GLN A 166 -16.74 6.63 10.68
CA GLN A 166 -15.50 6.77 11.45
C GLN A 166 -14.43 5.77 11.01
N ARG A 167 -14.84 4.58 10.53
CA ARG A 167 -13.89 3.58 10.00
C ARG A 167 -13.30 3.99 8.65
N ARG A 168 -14.01 4.78 7.85
CA ARG A 168 -13.51 5.30 6.56
C ARG A 168 -12.30 6.19 6.77
N GLU A 169 -12.27 6.95 7.86
CA GLU A 169 -11.16 7.85 8.22
C GLU A 169 -9.83 7.09 8.40
N THR A 170 -9.88 5.81 8.77
CA THR A 170 -8.68 4.96 8.92
C THR A 170 -7.96 4.67 7.61
N LEU A 171 -8.62 4.96 6.47
CA LEU A 171 -8.07 4.77 5.12
C LEU A 171 -7.55 6.06 4.50
N ILE A 172 -7.70 7.21 5.19
CA ILE A 172 -7.36 8.52 4.67
C ILE A 172 -5.96 8.93 5.17
N ALA A 173 -4.98 8.93 4.28
CA ALA A 173 -3.64 9.43 4.57
C ALA A 173 -3.63 10.95 4.74
N ARG A 174 -2.81 11.43 5.67
CA ARG A 174 -2.74 12.85 6.05
C ARG A 174 -1.64 13.55 5.28
N ARG A 175 -1.98 14.60 4.55
CA ARG A 175 -0.99 15.43 3.83
C ARG A 175 -0.04 16.09 4.83
N CYS A 176 1.25 16.02 4.51
CA CYS A 176 2.32 16.64 5.26
C CYS A 176 3.45 17.08 4.31
N GLU A 177 4.55 17.56 4.87
CA GLU A 177 5.74 17.95 4.11
C GLU A 177 6.97 17.28 4.75
N VAL A 178 7.82 16.69 3.92
CA VAL A 178 9.09 16.07 4.34
C VAL A 178 10.18 16.62 3.43
N ASP A 179 11.18 17.28 4.00
CA ASP A 179 12.29 17.92 3.27
C ASP A 179 11.84 18.82 2.10
N GLY A 180 10.78 19.60 2.30
CA GLY A 180 10.26 20.51 1.26
C GLY A 180 9.40 19.83 0.19
N LYS A 181 9.08 18.53 0.33
CA LYS A 181 8.31 17.75 -0.65
C LYS A 181 6.94 17.38 -0.09
N THR A 182 5.93 17.42 -0.96
CA THR A 182 4.59 16.90 -0.64
C THR A 182 4.69 15.45 -0.19
N ALA A 183 4.16 15.16 0.98
CA ALA A 183 4.11 13.82 1.54
C ALA A 183 2.70 13.50 2.08
N TYR A 184 2.43 12.21 2.24
CA TYR A 184 1.24 11.73 2.96
C TYR A 184 1.64 10.66 3.96
N ARG A 185 1.21 10.83 5.19
CA ARG A 185 1.41 9.84 6.26
C ARG A 185 0.22 8.90 6.36
N PHE A 186 0.49 7.60 6.31
CA PHE A 186 -0.50 6.54 6.43
C PHE A 186 -0.05 5.48 7.43
N ASP A 187 -0.50 5.62 8.67
CA ASP A 187 -0.23 4.64 9.73
C ASP A 187 -1.27 3.52 9.70
N ILE A 188 -0.80 2.26 9.78
CA ILE A 188 -1.65 1.08 9.79
C ILE A 188 -1.74 0.54 11.22
N ARG A 189 -2.94 0.41 11.75
CA ARG A 189 -3.22 -0.26 13.04
C ARG A 189 -3.88 -1.59 12.75
N ILE A 190 -3.18 -2.68 13.07
CA ILE A 190 -3.64 -4.05 12.76
C ILE A 190 -4.83 -4.46 13.64
N GLN A 191 -4.88 -3.96 14.87
CA GLN A 191 -5.91 -4.33 15.84
C GLN A 191 -6.17 -3.17 16.82
N GLY A 192 -7.41 -3.06 17.32
CA GLY A 192 -7.74 -2.23 18.48
C GLY A 192 -8.30 -0.85 18.14
N GLU A 193 -7.93 0.16 18.93
CA GLU A 193 -8.43 1.52 18.74
C GLU A 193 -7.93 2.11 17.41
N GLY A 194 -8.87 2.55 16.57
CA GLY A 194 -8.53 3.06 15.23
C GLY A 194 -8.02 1.98 14.27
N GLU A 195 -8.42 0.71 14.48
CA GLU A 195 -8.08 -0.41 13.58
C GLU A 195 -8.39 -0.07 12.12
N THR A 196 -7.37 -0.19 11.29
CA THR A 196 -7.45 0.07 9.85
C THR A 196 -8.45 -0.88 9.21
N VAL A 197 -9.26 -0.37 8.29
CA VAL A 197 -10.15 -1.24 7.50
C VAL A 197 -9.32 -2.13 6.58
N PHE A 198 -9.59 -3.44 6.65
CA PHE A 198 -9.04 -4.44 5.73
C PHE A 198 -10.15 -5.06 4.87
N PHE A 199 -9.81 -5.45 3.64
CA PHE A 199 -10.73 -5.93 2.61
C PHE A 199 -10.56 -7.41 2.29
N ASP A 200 -11.59 -7.97 1.65
CA ASP A 200 -11.63 -9.28 1.01
C ASP A 200 -12.30 -9.10 -0.36
N PHE A 201 -11.78 -9.70 -1.43
CA PHE A 201 -12.27 -9.54 -2.81
C PHE A 201 -11.84 -10.65 -3.76
#